data_AF-A0A6L8G9S8-F1
#
_entry.id   AF-A0A6L8G9S8-F1
#
_cell.length_a   1.000
_cell.length_b   1.000
_cell.length_c   1.000
_cell.angle_alpha   90.00
_cell.angle_beta   90.00
_cell.angle_gamma   90.00
#
_symmetry.space_group_name_H-M   'P 1'
#
loop_
_entity.id
_entity.type
_entity.pdbx_description
1 polymer ?
#
loop_
_entity_poly.entity_id
_entity_poly.type
_entity_poly.pdbx_seq_one_letter_code
_entity_poly.pdbx_strand_id
1 'polypeptide(L)'
;MNGTVIVCEQASHCREANPHVLKCTSGRCARRRRHSDAADARRASRQRNRCARELSMRAAIFCMFLGLTGAAFAESHQDTITSHGISAFGELKYPPDFPHFDYVNPDAPKGGTMSFRGFLASQTFDSLNQFILAGEPAQGLGLIYDSLLVRAYDEADAVYGLLAERLEYPEDRSWVVFTLRDHAVFADGEPVTASDVVWTIRTLQTDGSPNYRIALEDVASVEALSEREVRVEFAEGVATRDLISEVGQMPVLPEHYYQVVDFTRSTLEPPLGSGPYVVDKVDAGR
;
A
#
# COMPACT_ATOMS: atom_id res chain seq x y z
N MET A 1 21.02 58.28 5.72
CA MET A 1 19.89 58.77 4.90
C MET A 1 20.18 58.41 3.45
N ASN A 2 19.26 57.65 2.85
CA ASN A 2 19.30 57.19 1.47
C ASN A 2 19.17 58.34 0.46
N GLY A 3 19.93 58.23 -0.63
CA GLY A 3 19.40 57.94 -1.97
C GLY A 3 18.40 58.92 -2.60
N THR A 4 18.91 59.66 -3.58
CA THR A 4 18.24 60.46 -4.62
C THR A 4 17.42 59.59 -5.61
N VAL A 5 16.36 60.16 -6.19
CA VAL A 5 15.46 59.58 -7.22
C VAL A 5 15.38 60.52 -8.44
N ILE A 6 14.97 60.00 -9.61
CA ILE A 6 14.02 60.52 -10.64
C ILE A 6 14.36 59.78 -11.98
N VAL A 7 13.43 59.21 -12.79
CA VAL A 7 12.35 59.80 -13.61
C VAL A 7 11.18 58.79 -13.82
N CYS A 8 9.94 59.32 -13.94
CA CYS A 8 8.64 58.66 -14.18
C CYS A 8 8.30 58.41 -15.66
N GLU A 9 7.42 57.42 -15.92
CA GLU A 9 6.12 57.46 -16.64
C GLU A 9 5.64 55.97 -16.77
N GLN A 10 4.52 55.45 -16.25
CA GLN A 10 3.12 55.89 -16.20
C GLN A 10 2.32 54.99 -15.20
N ALA A 11 1.14 55.50 -14.77
CA ALA A 11 -0.03 54.82 -14.15
C ALA A 11 -0.13 54.62 -12.61
N SER A 12 -0.96 55.51 -12.02
CA SER A 12 -1.82 55.40 -10.82
C SER A 12 -1.18 55.34 -9.41
N HIS A 13 -0.91 56.53 -8.87
CA HIS A 13 -0.40 56.86 -7.54
C HIS A 13 -1.50 57.35 -6.57
N CYS A 14 -1.42 56.95 -5.30
CA CYS A 14 -1.86 57.75 -4.15
C CYS A 14 -0.71 57.80 -3.14
N ARG A 15 -0.08 58.97 -2.98
CA ARG A 15 0.90 59.29 -1.92
C ARG A 15 0.25 60.23 -0.91
N GLU A 16 0.54 59.98 0.36
CA GLU A 16 0.42 60.97 1.42
C GLU A 16 1.46 62.09 1.23
N ALA A 17 1.03 63.33 1.48
CA ALA A 17 1.91 64.45 1.78
C ALA A 17 1.36 65.21 2.98
N ASN A 18 2.24 65.42 3.96
CA ASN A 18 2.06 66.05 5.26
C ASN A 18 2.25 67.61 5.17
N PRO A 19 2.40 68.39 6.26
CA PRO A 19 1.39 69.28 6.83
C PRO A 19 1.75 70.78 6.77
N HIS A 20 0.80 71.60 7.25
CA HIS A 20 0.91 73.01 7.66
C HIS A 20 1.22 74.06 6.58
N VAL A 21 0.25 74.96 6.35
CA VAL A 21 0.36 76.42 6.59
C VAL A 21 -0.95 77.09 6.16
N LEU A 22 -1.45 77.96 7.03
CA LEU A 22 -2.60 78.84 6.83
C LEU A 22 -2.48 79.67 5.54
N LYS A 23 -3.60 79.87 4.84
CA LYS A 23 -3.97 81.18 4.28
C LYS A 23 -5.45 81.22 3.93
N CYS A 24 -6.15 82.06 4.67
CA CYS A 24 -7.49 82.54 4.35
C CYS A 24 -7.33 83.65 3.30
N THR A 25 -7.92 83.49 2.12
CA THR A 25 -8.02 84.58 1.13
C THR A 25 -9.44 84.66 0.57
N SER A 26 -10.13 85.69 1.05
CA SER A 26 -11.09 86.54 0.33
C SER A 26 -12.33 85.91 -0.34
N GLY A 27 -13.52 86.41 0.04
CA GLY A 27 -14.57 86.67 -0.95
C GLY A 27 -16.03 86.40 -0.55
N ARG A 28 -16.59 87.29 0.27
CA ARG A 28 -17.99 87.78 0.28
C ARG A 28 -19.17 86.76 0.27
N CYS A 29 -19.84 86.74 1.42
CA CYS A 29 -21.29 86.73 1.66
C CYS A 29 -22.24 86.69 0.44
N ALA A 30 -23.03 85.61 0.38
CA ALA A 30 -24.39 85.66 -0.17
C ALA A 30 -25.37 85.12 0.88
N ARG A 31 -26.25 86.01 1.35
CA ARG A 31 -27.33 85.73 2.29
C ARG A 31 -28.45 85.02 1.54
N ARG A 32 -28.77 83.76 1.86
CA ARG A 32 -30.07 83.17 1.49
C ARG A 32 -30.71 82.43 2.66
N ARG A 33 -32.04 82.54 2.65
CA ARG A 33 -32.96 82.44 3.77
C ARG A 33 -33.09 81.01 4.30
N ARG A 34 -33.38 80.92 5.60
CA ARG A 34 -33.92 79.72 6.24
C ARG A 34 -35.24 79.35 5.55
N HIS A 35 -35.31 78.14 5.03
CA HIS A 35 -36.53 77.35 5.11
C HIS A 35 -36.19 76.09 5.90
N SER A 36 -37.11 75.74 6.79
CA SER A 36 -37.18 74.47 7.49
C SER A 36 -37.03 73.31 6.51
N ASP A 37 -36.68 72.12 7.01
CA ASP A 37 -37.65 71.02 6.98
C ASP A 37 -37.11 69.79 7.69
N ALA A 38 -37.79 69.42 8.77
CA ALA A 38 -37.60 68.26 9.62
C ALA A 38 -37.96 66.92 8.91
N ALA A 39 -37.82 66.86 7.59
CA ALA A 39 -38.17 65.72 6.75
C ALA A 39 -37.00 64.75 6.54
N ASP A 40 -35.75 65.22 6.57
CA ASP A 40 -34.58 64.38 6.32
C ASP A 40 -34.20 63.46 7.50
N ALA A 41 -34.56 63.83 8.72
CA ALA A 41 -34.22 63.05 9.91
C ALA A 41 -35.03 61.73 10.03
N ARG A 42 -36.17 61.60 9.34
CA ARG A 42 -37.05 60.41 9.45
C ARG A 42 -36.76 59.32 8.42
N ARG A 43 -36.02 59.62 7.34
CA ARG A 43 -35.59 58.61 6.34
C ARG A 43 -34.33 57.85 6.80
N ALA A 44 -33.44 58.49 7.56
CA ALA A 44 -32.21 57.86 8.04
C ALA A 44 -32.41 56.80 9.15
N SER A 45 -33.51 56.86 9.91
CA SER A 45 -33.75 55.92 11.03
C SER A 45 -34.42 54.60 10.61
N ARG A 46 -35.18 54.58 9.50
CA ARG A 46 -35.86 53.37 9.02
C ARG A 46 -34.95 52.42 8.25
N GLN A 47 -33.83 52.90 7.70
CA GLN A 47 -32.90 52.11 6.89
C GLN A 47 -31.83 51.39 7.73
N ARG A 48 -31.52 51.90 8.93
CA ARG A 48 -30.60 51.25 9.90
C ARG A 48 -31.16 49.96 10.52
N ASN A 49 -32.48 49.85 10.68
CA ASN A 49 -33.09 48.72 11.40
C ASN A 49 -33.42 47.50 10.52
N ARG A 50 -33.28 47.59 9.19
CA ARG A 50 -33.41 46.43 8.29
C ARG A 50 -32.08 45.71 8.03
N CYS A 51 -30.94 46.41 8.12
CA CYS A 51 -29.63 45.82 7.84
C CYS A 51 -29.08 44.98 9.02
N ALA A 52 -29.43 45.34 10.26
CA ALA A 52 -28.95 44.65 11.47
C ALA A 52 -29.64 43.30 11.75
N ARG A 53 -30.82 43.04 11.17
CA ARG A 53 -31.58 41.79 11.39
C ARG A 53 -31.22 40.67 10.41
N GLU A 54 -30.84 40.99 9.19
CA GLU A 54 -30.40 40.02 8.17
C GLU A 54 -28.98 39.48 8.45
N LEU A 55 -28.12 40.28 9.08
CA LEU A 55 -26.73 39.89 9.38
C LEU A 55 -26.63 38.90 10.56
N SER A 56 -27.57 38.94 11.50
CA SER A 56 -27.53 38.10 12.71
C SER A 56 -28.07 36.68 12.50
N MET A 57 -28.88 36.46 11.45
CA MET A 57 -29.50 35.14 11.17
C MET A 57 -28.65 34.29 10.23
N ARG A 58 -27.79 34.90 9.40
CA ARG A 58 -26.84 34.19 8.53
C ARG A 58 -25.58 33.71 9.24
N ALA A 59 -25.15 34.39 10.31
CA ALA A 59 -24.00 33.97 11.10
C ALA A 59 -24.29 32.74 11.99
N ALA A 60 -25.53 32.58 12.46
CA ALA A 60 -25.92 31.42 13.28
C ALA A 60 -26.06 30.13 12.44
N ILE A 61 -26.49 30.23 11.18
CA ILE A 61 -26.63 29.06 10.28
C ILE A 61 -25.25 28.61 9.77
N PHE A 62 -24.29 29.53 9.57
CA PHE A 62 -22.94 29.16 9.16
C PHE A 62 -22.13 28.49 10.28
N CYS A 63 -22.35 28.86 11.55
CA CYS A 63 -21.72 28.18 12.69
C CYS A 63 -22.40 26.84 13.06
N MET A 64 -23.66 26.63 12.69
CA MET A 64 -24.36 25.35 12.94
C MET A 64 -24.04 24.28 11.88
N PHE A 65 -23.56 24.68 10.69
CA PHE A 65 -23.07 23.75 9.66
C PHE A 65 -21.58 23.40 9.78
N LEU A 66 -20.78 24.20 10.49
CA LEU A 66 -19.36 23.89 10.75
C LEU A 66 -19.14 22.90 11.92
N GLY A 67 -20.18 22.57 12.68
CA GLY A 67 -20.08 21.74 13.88
C GLY A 67 -20.29 20.24 13.67
N LEU A 68 -20.58 19.78 12.45
CA LEU A 68 -20.97 18.38 12.18
C LEU A 68 -20.04 17.60 11.23
N THR A 69 -18.93 18.19 10.76
CA THR A 69 -17.97 17.52 9.87
C THR A 69 -16.63 17.21 10.54
N GLY A 70 -16.65 17.03 11.86
CA GLY A 70 -15.52 16.55 12.65
C GLY A 70 -15.74 15.12 13.13
N ALA A 71 -16.18 14.21 12.27
CA ALA A 71 -15.92 12.80 12.50
C ALA A 71 -14.41 12.63 12.32
N ALA A 72 -13.66 12.84 13.40
CA ALA A 72 -12.33 12.32 13.51
C ALA A 72 -12.45 10.82 13.24
N PHE A 73 -11.93 10.37 12.10
CA PHE A 73 -11.49 8.99 11.98
C PHE A 73 -10.46 8.84 13.08
N ALA A 74 -10.91 8.26 14.21
CA ALA A 74 -9.98 7.71 15.16
C ALA A 74 -9.27 6.60 14.37
N GLU A 75 -8.04 6.87 13.94
CA GLU A 75 -7.07 5.82 13.69
C GLU A 75 -7.07 4.99 14.96
N SER A 76 -7.76 3.84 14.92
CA SER A 76 -7.55 2.83 15.92
C SER A 76 -6.09 2.44 15.77
N HIS A 77 -5.24 2.93 16.67
CA HIS A 77 -3.95 2.30 16.91
C HIS A 77 -4.26 0.88 17.39
N GLN A 78 -4.43 -0.04 16.44
CA GLN A 78 -4.31 -1.46 16.73
C GLN A 78 -2.85 -1.67 17.05
N ASP A 79 -2.57 -2.23 18.23
CA ASP A 79 -1.23 -2.68 18.57
C ASP A 79 -0.83 -3.75 17.54
N THR A 80 0.28 -3.51 16.84
CA THR A 80 0.80 -4.43 15.83
C THR A 80 1.87 -5.34 16.43
N ILE A 81 1.81 -6.61 16.04
CA ILE A 81 2.81 -7.62 16.36
C ILE A 81 3.82 -7.64 15.23
N THR A 82 5.09 -7.46 15.56
CA THR A 82 6.21 -7.67 14.64
C THR A 82 6.86 -9.01 14.95
N SER A 83 7.07 -9.86 13.94
CA SER A 83 7.64 -11.21 14.11
C SER A 83 8.51 -11.64 12.92
N HIS A 84 9.37 -12.63 13.12
CA HIS A 84 10.18 -13.31 12.08
C HIS A 84 9.52 -14.59 11.56
N GLY A 85 8.38 -14.97 12.13
CA GLY A 85 7.58 -16.13 11.74
C GLY A 85 6.18 -16.05 12.35
N ILE A 86 5.37 -17.07 12.12
CA ILE A 86 4.02 -17.13 12.70
C ILE A 86 3.59 -18.59 12.92
N SER A 87 2.80 -18.80 13.96
CA SER A 87 2.05 -20.03 14.23
C SER A 87 0.61 -19.67 14.59
N ALA A 88 -0.34 -20.51 14.20
CA ALA A 88 -1.74 -20.44 14.62
C ALA A 88 -1.91 -20.72 16.11
N PHE A 89 -1.01 -21.50 16.72
CA PHE A 89 -1.11 -21.96 18.10
C PHE A 89 -0.22 -21.22 19.10
N GLY A 90 0.60 -20.28 18.64
CA GLY A 90 1.30 -19.34 19.53
C GLY A 90 2.81 -19.29 19.32
N GLU A 91 3.56 -19.58 20.38
CA GLU A 91 5.01 -19.33 20.45
C GLU A 91 5.81 -20.14 19.42
N LEU A 92 6.78 -19.48 18.82
CA LEU A 92 7.74 -20.06 17.89
C LEU A 92 8.87 -20.76 18.65
N LYS A 93 9.22 -21.98 18.26
CA LYS A 93 10.38 -22.69 18.83
C LYS A 93 11.69 -21.94 18.58
N TYR A 94 11.89 -21.40 17.38
CA TYR A 94 13.16 -20.80 16.97
C TYR A 94 13.17 -19.28 17.23
N PRO A 95 14.21 -18.73 17.91
CA PRO A 95 14.35 -17.29 18.13
C PRO A 95 14.68 -16.55 16.82
N PRO A 96 14.55 -15.21 16.75
CA PRO A 96 14.75 -14.44 15.51
C PRO A 96 16.10 -14.62 14.81
N ASP A 97 17.15 -14.95 15.55
CA ASP A 97 18.54 -15.08 15.10
C ASP A 97 19.03 -16.53 14.99
N PHE A 98 18.11 -17.50 14.97
CA PHE A 98 18.46 -18.91 14.84
C PHE A 98 19.24 -19.18 13.53
N PRO A 99 20.35 -19.94 13.58
CA PRO A 99 21.23 -20.11 12.42
C PRO A 99 20.70 -21.09 11.37
N HIS A 100 19.92 -22.08 11.79
CA HIS A 100 19.31 -23.11 10.95
C HIS A 100 18.25 -23.86 11.78
N PHE A 101 17.32 -24.56 11.12
CA PHE A 101 16.44 -25.51 11.82
C PHE A 101 17.24 -26.66 12.45
N ASP A 102 16.79 -27.19 13.58
CA ASP A 102 17.50 -28.23 14.36
C ASP A 102 17.66 -29.55 13.59
N TYR A 103 16.74 -29.82 12.66
CA TYR A 103 16.76 -31.01 11.81
C TYR A 103 17.66 -30.87 10.57
N VAL A 104 18.36 -29.74 10.41
CA VAL A 104 19.30 -29.50 9.32
C VAL A 104 20.73 -29.79 9.79
N ASN A 105 21.49 -30.53 8.98
CA ASN A 105 22.94 -30.63 9.15
C ASN A 105 23.63 -29.44 8.44
N PRO A 106 24.17 -28.45 9.17
CA PRO A 106 24.85 -27.30 8.55
C PRO A 106 26.12 -27.71 7.79
N ASP A 107 26.75 -28.82 8.18
CA ASP A 107 27.96 -29.38 7.56
C ASP A 107 27.65 -30.36 6.42
N ALA A 108 26.42 -30.36 5.91
CA ALA A 108 26.04 -31.22 4.79
C ALA A 108 26.96 -30.97 3.59
N PRO A 109 27.61 -32.01 3.04
CA PRO A 109 28.52 -31.85 1.91
C PRO A 109 27.77 -31.28 0.71
N LYS A 110 28.38 -30.31 0.03
CA LYS A 110 27.81 -29.69 -1.17
C LYS A 110 28.26 -30.44 -2.42
N GLY A 111 27.31 -30.70 -3.33
CA GLY A 111 27.55 -31.38 -4.60
C GLY A 111 26.99 -32.81 -4.65
N GLY A 112 27.22 -33.47 -5.78
CA GLY A 112 26.65 -34.78 -6.10
C GLY A 112 25.35 -34.68 -6.90
N THR A 113 24.77 -35.84 -7.21
CA THR A 113 23.51 -35.95 -7.96
C THR A 113 22.55 -36.83 -7.20
N MET A 114 21.36 -36.30 -6.93
CA MET A 114 20.23 -37.09 -6.42
C MET A 114 19.33 -37.44 -7.60
N SER A 115 19.00 -38.72 -7.73
CA SER A 115 18.02 -39.20 -8.70
C SER A 115 16.91 -39.91 -7.97
N PHE A 116 15.68 -39.52 -8.22
CA PHE A 116 14.49 -40.13 -7.66
C PHE A 116 13.45 -40.30 -8.76
N ARG A 117 12.58 -41.29 -8.60
CA ARG A 117 11.33 -41.36 -9.37
C ARG A 117 10.30 -40.51 -8.66
N GLY A 118 9.42 -39.87 -9.44
CA GLY A 118 8.27 -39.16 -8.89
C GLY A 118 7.54 -39.98 -7.82
N PHE A 119 7.19 -39.34 -6.71
CA PHE A 119 6.55 -39.95 -5.55
C PHE A 119 5.02 -39.96 -5.66
N LEU A 120 4.45 -39.18 -6.59
CA LEU A 120 3.00 -39.12 -6.84
C LEU A 120 2.55 -40.23 -7.81
N ALA A 121 1.24 -40.43 -7.88
CA ALA A 121 0.62 -41.45 -8.74
C ALA A 121 0.88 -41.21 -10.24
N SER A 122 1.12 -39.96 -10.64
CA SER A 122 1.43 -39.60 -12.01
C SER A 122 2.79 -40.14 -12.45
N GLN A 123 2.80 -40.79 -13.61
CA GLN A 123 3.98 -41.45 -14.17
C GLN A 123 4.55 -40.72 -15.40
N THR A 124 4.00 -39.56 -15.73
CA THR A 124 4.39 -38.75 -16.88
C THR A 124 4.20 -37.27 -16.56
N PHE A 125 4.67 -36.39 -17.43
CA PHE A 125 4.37 -34.97 -17.41
C PHE A 125 4.36 -34.43 -18.85
N ASP A 126 3.61 -33.36 -19.07
CA ASP A 126 3.62 -32.60 -20.32
C ASP A 126 3.66 -31.08 -20.11
N SER A 127 3.82 -30.64 -18.85
CA SER A 127 3.89 -29.23 -18.46
C SER A 127 4.98 -28.99 -17.42
N LEU A 128 5.62 -27.81 -17.50
CA LEU A 128 6.46 -27.23 -16.44
C LEU A 128 5.74 -26.08 -15.71
N ASN A 129 4.48 -25.84 -16.04
CA ASN A 129 3.63 -24.89 -15.32
C ASN A 129 2.74 -25.67 -14.34
N GLN A 130 3.05 -25.58 -13.05
CA GLN A 130 2.30 -26.24 -11.96
C GLN A 130 1.11 -25.43 -11.44
N PHE A 131 0.94 -24.20 -11.94
CA PHE A 131 0.00 -23.25 -11.34
C PHE A 131 -1.37 -23.26 -11.99
N ILE A 132 -1.53 -23.91 -13.15
CA ILE A 132 -2.78 -23.95 -13.91
C ILE A 132 -3.39 -25.35 -13.94
N LEU A 133 -4.65 -25.45 -14.37
CA LEU A 133 -5.33 -26.74 -14.52
C LEU A 133 -4.89 -27.52 -15.78
N ALA A 134 -4.34 -26.84 -16.78
CA ALA A 134 -4.02 -27.45 -18.06
C ALA A 134 -2.65 -28.14 -18.05
N GLY A 135 -2.64 -29.41 -18.48
CA GLY A 135 -1.44 -30.25 -18.52
C GLY A 135 -1.18 -30.98 -17.20
N GLU A 136 -0.24 -31.91 -17.26
CA GLU A 136 0.27 -32.68 -16.13
C GLU A 136 1.65 -32.10 -15.75
N PRO A 137 1.79 -31.45 -14.58
CA PRO A 137 3.02 -30.80 -14.20
C PRO A 137 4.12 -31.80 -13.82
N ALA A 138 5.36 -31.50 -14.19
CA ALA A 138 6.52 -32.25 -13.72
C ALA A 138 6.62 -32.24 -12.19
N GLN A 139 7.03 -33.36 -11.61
CA GLN A 139 7.23 -33.45 -10.16
C GLN A 139 8.53 -32.74 -9.76
N GLY A 140 8.51 -32.04 -8.63
CA GLY A 140 9.66 -31.30 -8.11
C GLY A 140 9.75 -29.83 -8.55
N LEU A 141 8.80 -29.33 -9.35
CA LEU A 141 8.76 -27.92 -9.77
C LEU A 141 8.68 -26.94 -8.60
N GLY A 142 8.20 -27.36 -7.43
CA GLY A 142 8.23 -26.55 -6.21
C GLY A 142 9.64 -26.16 -5.75
N LEU A 143 10.69 -26.85 -6.20
CA LEU A 143 12.09 -26.51 -5.87
C LEU A 143 12.64 -25.28 -6.61
N ILE A 144 11.91 -24.79 -7.62
CA ILE A 144 12.31 -23.67 -8.47
C ILE A 144 11.84 -22.33 -7.88
N TYR A 145 10.89 -22.34 -6.96
CA TYR A 145 10.26 -21.13 -6.43
C TYR A 145 10.42 -21.07 -4.92
N ASP A 146 10.86 -19.92 -4.42
CA ASP A 146 10.75 -19.61 -3.00
C ASP A 146 9.42 -18.93 -2.68
N SER A 147 8.96 -19.10 -1.45
CA SER A 147 7.80 -18.43 -0.85
C SER A 147 8.23 -17.32 0.12
N LEU A 148 7.28 -16.52 0.60
CA LEU A 148 7.57 -15.51 1.63
C LEU A 148 8.03 -16.15 2.94
N LEU A 149 7.39 -17.24 3.33
CA LEU A 149 7.63 -18.01 4.54
C LEU A 149 7.85 -19.49 4.22
N VAL A 150 8.65 -20.17 5.04
CA VAL A 150 8.95 -21.61 4.95
C VAL A 150 8.51 -22.35 6.21
N ARG A 151 7.95 -23.55 6.04
CA ARG A 151 7.50 -24.38 7.16
C ARG A 151 8.66 -25.00 7.93
N ALA A 152 8.59 -24.93 9.26
CA ALA A 152 9.39 -25.77 10.14
C ALA A 152 8.70 -27.14 10.30
N TYR A 153 9.38 -28.22 9.91
CA TYR A 153 8.80 -29.57 9.92
C TYR A 153 8.86 -30.26 11.28
N ASP A 154 9.55 -29.67 12.26
CA ASP A 154 9.61 -30.16 13.64
C ASP A 154 8.70 -29.37 14.60
N GLU A 155 7.84 -28.51 14.05
CA GLU A 155 6.76 -27.82 14.74
C GLU A 155 5.41 -28.19 14.10
N ALA A 156 4.31 -27.94 14.81
CA ALA A 156 2.98 -28.32 14.33
C ALA A 156 2.62 -27.58 13.02
N ASP A 157 2.77 -26.25 13.03
CA ASP A 157 2.26 -25.35 12.01
C ASP A 157 3.12 -24.09 11.81
N ALA A 158 4.25 -23.97 12.52
CA ALA A 158 5.08 -22.77 12.49
C ALA A 158 5.74 -22.60 11.11
N VAL A 159 5.69 -21.36 10.62
CA VAL A 159 6.37 -20.92 9.41
C VAL A 159 7.27 -19.72 9.73
N TYR A 160 8.44 -19.66 9.09
CA TYR A 160 9.48 -18.67 9.34
C TYR A 160 9.83 -17.91 8.06
N GLY A 161 10.38 -16.71 8.19
CA GLY A 161 10.78 -15.88 7.06
C GLY A 161 11.77 -16.56 6.10
N LEU A 162 11.38 -16.68 4.82
CA LEU A 162 12.23 -17.13 3.71
C LEU A 162 12.60 -15.92 2.84
N LEU A 163 11.76 -15.55 1.85
CA LEU A 163 11.92 -14.29 1.11
C LEU A 163 11.57 -13.09 1.96
N ALA A 164 10.62 -13.22 2.89
CA ALA A 164 10.32 -12.20 3.89
C ALA A 164 11.27 -12.33 5.08
N GLU A 165 11.80 -11.22 5.58
CA GLU A 165 12.58 -11.17 6.83
C GLU A 165 11.72 -10.82 8.04
N ARG A 166 10.58 -10.17 7.82
CA ARG A 166 9.71 -9.64 8.88
C ARG A 166 8.26 -9.66 8.46
N LEU A 167 7.40 -9.92 9.44
CA LEU A 167 5.95 -9.79 9.35
C LEU A 167 5.49 -8.74 10.35
N GLU A 168 4.46 -7.98 9.98
CA GLU A 168 3.73 -7.08 10.87
C GLU A 168 2.23 -7.30 10.70
N TYR A 169 1.50 -7.55 11.79
CA TYR A 169 0.07 -7.86 11.76
C TYR A 169 -0.62 -7.53 13.11
N PRO A 170 -1.93 -7.25 13.14
CA PRO A 170 -2.67 -6.99 14.38
C PRO A 170 -3.01 -8.31 15.10
N GLU A 171 -3.40 -8.24 16.38
CA GLU A 171 -3.78 -9.44 17.17
C GLU A 171 -4.86 -10.29 16.50
N ASP A 172 -5.81 -9.66 15.80
CA ASP A 172 -6.91 -10.32 15.09
C ASP A 172 -6.51 -10.92 13.73
N ARG A 173 -5.28 -10.68 13.28
CA ARG A 173 -4.71 -11.15 12.00
C ARG A 173 -5.54 -10.75 10.77
N SER A 174 -6.29 -9.66 10.84
CA SER A 174 -7.11 -9.14 9.73
C SER A 174 -6.30 -8.71 8.51
N TRP A 175 -5.02 -8.40 8.70
CA TRP A 175 -4.07 -8.07 7.65
C TRP A 175 -2.65 -8.47 8.03
N VAL A 176 -1.75 -8.47 7.05
CA VAL A 176 -0.31 -8.64 7.27
C VAL A 176 0.50 -7.80 6.30
N VAL A 177 1.60 -7.22 6.79
CA VAL A 177 2.66 -6.64 5.97
C VAL A 177 3.86 -7.57 6.02
N PHE A 178 4.32 -8.02 4.86
CA PHE A 178 5.58 -8.73 4.70
C PHE A 178 6.67 -7.76 4.24
N THR A 179 7.80 -7.73 4.94
CA THR A 179 9.01 -7.05 4.47
C THR A 179 9.95 -8.08 3.84
N LEU A 180 10.21 -7.94 2.53
CA LEU A 180 11.12 -8.78 1.76
C LEU A 180 12.58 -8.52 2.12
N ARG A 181 13.45 -9.54 2.05
CA ARG A 181 14.91 -9.40 2.17
C ARG A 181 15.48 -8.56 1.03
N ASP A 182 16.54 -7.79 1.30
CA ASP A 182 17.19 -6.91 0.32
C ASP A 182 18.01 -7.64 -0.76
N HIS A 183 18.44 -8.86 -0.46
CA HIS A 183 19.27 -9.70 -1.33
C HIS A 183 18.49 -10.83 -2.01
N ALA A 184 17.15 -10.82 -1.91
CA ALA A 184 16.31 -11.79 -2.59
C ALA A 184 16.36 -11.53 -4.11
N VAL A 185 16.75 -12.54 -4.88
CA VAL A 185 16.88 -12.46 -6.34
C VAL A 185 16.27 -13.70 -7.00
N PHE A 186 15.77 -13.53 -8.22
CA PHE A 186 15.45 -14.64 -9.11
C PHE A 186 16.73 -15.22 -9.74
N ALA A 187 16.63 -16.38 -10.38
CA ALA A 187 17.78 -17.07 -10.96
C ALA A 187 18.45 -16.31 -12.13
N ASP A 188 17.79 -15.30 -12.71
CA ASP A 188 18.35 -14.40 -13.71
C ASP A 188 19.07 -13.18 -13.10
N GLY A 189 19.02 -13.03 -11.77
CA GLY A 189 19.66 -11.96 -11.01
C GLY A 189 18.78 -10.72 -10.78
N GLU A 190 17.56 -10.68 -11.32
CA GLU A 190 16.61 -9.60 -11.02
C GLU A 190 16.14 -9.70 -9.55
N PRO A 191 15.96 -8.57 -8.84
CA PRO A 191 15.52 -8.58 -7.46
C PRO A 191 14.07 -9.08 -7.34
N VAL A 192 13.78 -9.79 -6.25
CA VAL A 192 12.40 -10.11 -5.87
C VAL A 192 11.78 -8.89 -5.20
N THR A 193 10.67 -8.39 -5.74
CA THR A 193 10.00 -7.18 -5.27
C THR A 193 8.59 -7.43 -4.75
N ALA A 194 8.02 -6.45 -4.05
CA ALA A 194 6.62 -6.48 -3.63
C ALA A 194 5.65 -6.57 -4.81
N SER A 195 6.02 -6.04 -5.98
CA SER A 195 5.22 -6.13 -7.21
C SER A 195 5.06 -7.57 -7.69
N ASP A 196 6.13 -8.38 -7.59
CA ASP A 196 6.08 -9.82 -7.93
C ASP A 196 5.07 -10.57 -7.05
N VAL A 197 5.03 -10.24 -5.76
CA VAL A 197 4.07 -10.84 -4.82
C VAL A 197 2.64 -10.43 -5.16
N VAL A 198 2.40 -9.15 -5.41
CA VAL A 198 1.09 -8.60 -5.81
C VAL A 198 0.62 -9.28 -7.11
N TRP A 199 1.50 -9.35 -8.11
CA TRP A 199 1.22 -9.97 -9.40
C TRP A 199 0.88 -11.46 -9.24
N THR A 200 1.68 -12.17 -8.45
CA THR A 200 1.51 -13.59 -8.15
C THR A 200 0.14 -13.87 -7.55
N ILE A 201 -0.21 -13.19 -6.45
CA ILE A 201 -1.46 -13.45 -5.72
C ILE A 201 -2.66 -13.18 -6.63
N ARG A 202 -2.65 -12.06 -7.36
CA ARG A 202 -3.73 -11.71 -8.30
C ARG A 202 -3.86 -12.73 -9.43
N THR A 203 -2.74 -13.12 -10.03
CA THR A 203 -2.72 -14.11 -11.12
C THR A 203 -3.20 -15.48 -10.64
N LEU A 204 -2.82 -15.90 -9.43
CA LEU A 204 -3.28 -17.17 -8.87
C LEU A 204 -4.78 -17.14 -8.52
N GLN A 205 -5.32 -16.01 -8.08
CA GLN A 205 -6.76 -15.83 -7.87
C GLN A 205 -7.57 -15.89 -9.18
N THR A 206 -7.04 -15.37 -10.28
CA THR A 206 -7.77 -15.30 -11.57
C THR A 206 -7.54 -16.52 -12.46
N ASP A 207 -6.29 -16.93 -12.63
CA ASP A 207 -5.83 -17.88 -13.65
C ASP A 207 -5.20 -19.14 -13.06
N GLY A 208 -4.95 -19.14 -11.75
CA GLY A 208 -4.46 -20.31 -11.03
C GLY A 208 -5.44 -21.49 -11.06
N SER A 209 -4.92 -22.68 -10.76
CA SER A 209 -5.70 -23.89 -10.59
C SER A 209 -6.68 -23.73 -9.42
N PRO A 210 -7.77 -24.53 -9.36
CA PRO A 210 -8.77 -24.40 -8.30
C PRO A 210 -8.20 -24.41 -6.88
N ASN A 211 -7.14 -25.18 -6.63
CA ASN A 211 -6.51 -25.25 -5.31
C ASN A 211 -5.91 -23.89 -4.88
N TYR A 212 -5.27 -23.16 -5.80
CA TYR A 212 -4.72 -21.84 -5.51
C TYR A 212 -5.83 -20.80 -5.32
N ARG A 213 -6.88 -20.86 -6.15
CA ARG A 213 -8.02 -19.95 -6.04
C ARG A 213 -8.75 -20.10 -4.71
N ILE A 214 -8.98 -21.34 -4.28
CA ILE A 214 -9.60 -21.64 -2.98
C ILE A 214 -8.70 -21.14 -1.84
N ALA A 215 -7.40 -21.44 -1.89
CA ALA A 215 -6.47 -21.00 -0.85
C ALA A 215 -6.29 -19.48 -0.75
N LEU A 216 -6.69 -18.73 -1.78
CA LEU A 216 -6.61 -17.27 -1.84
C LEU A 216 -8.00 -16.60 -1.85
N GLU A 217 -9.08 -17.36 -1.61
CA GLU A 217 -10.45 -16.83 -1.71
C GLU A 217 -10.76 -15.77 -0.66
N ASP A 218 -10.14 -15.90 0.52
CA ASP A 218 -10.30 -15.00 1.66
C ASP A 218 -9.34 -13.80 1.63
N VAL A 219 -8.49 -13.68 0.60
CA VAL A 219 -7.66 -12.48 0.38
C VAL A 219 -8.50 -11.40 -0.30
N ALA A 220 -8.83 -10.35 0.46
CA ALA A 220 -9.63 -9.23 -0.01
C ALA A 220 -8.84 -8.26 -0.88
N SER A 221 -7.60 -7.97 -0.51
CA SER A 221 -6.71 -7.14 -1.31
C SER A 221 -5.24 -7.45 -1.07
N VAL A 222 -4.42 -7.11 -2.06
CA VAL A 222 -2.96 -7.16 -1.98
C VAL A 222 -2.38 -5.93 -2.68
N GLU A 223 -1.47 -5.24 -2.01
CA GLU A 223 -0.84 -4.01 -2.49
C GLU A 223 0.63 -3.90 -2.07
N ALA A 224 1.45 -3.31 -2.94
CA ALA A 224 2.82 -2.95 -2.61
C ALA A 224 2.82 -1.58 -1.92
N LEU A 225 3.26 -1.53 -0.66
CA LEU A 225 3.45 -0.29 0.10
C LEU A 225 4.78 0.37 -0.27
N SER A 226 5.78 -0.43 -0.62
CA SER A 226 7.08 -0.02 -1.15
C SER A 226 7.66 -1.12 -2.04
N GLU A 227 8.88 -0.96 -2.53
CA GLU A 227 9.58 -1.98 -3.32
C GLU A 227 9.76 -3.31 -2.55
N ARG A 228 9.84 -3.26 -1.21
CA ARG A 228 10.09 -4.41 -0.34
C ARG A 228 8.95 -4.72 0.62
N GLU A 229 7.90 -3.91 0.67
CA GLU A 229 6.79 -4.11 1.60
C GLU A 229 5.51 -4.38 0.84
N VAL A 230 4.90 -5.53 1.11
CA VAL A 230 3.62 -5.95 0.55
C VAL A 230 2.62 -6.14 1.68
N ARG A 231 1.45 -5.52 1.53
CA ARG A 231 0.32 -5.64 2.44
C ARG A 231 -0.72 -6.55 1.83
N VAL A 232 -1.21 -7.49 2.64
CA VAL A 232 -2.33 -8.37 2.33
C VAL A 232 -3.44 -8.11 3.34
N GLU A 233 -4.63 -7.81 2.86
CA GLU A 233 -5.86 -7.65 3.65
C GLU A 233 -6.74 -8.88 3.46
N PHE A 234 -7.31 -9.41 4.53
CA PHE A 234 -8.25 -10.53 4.48
C PHE A 234 -9.70 -10.05 4.55
N ALA A 235 -10.61 -10.86 4.03
CA ALA A 235 -12.04 -10.54 4.00
C ALA A 235 -12.64 -10.43 5.41
N GLU A 236 -13.60 -9.54 5.59
CA GLU A 236 -14.28 -9.39 6.88
C GLU A 236 -15.09 -10.65 7.24
N GLY A 237 -15.01 -11.08 8.51
CA GLY A 237 -15.83 -12.16 9.05
C GLY A 237 -15.34 -13.58 8.73
N VAL A 238 -14.17 -13.72 8.10
CA VAL A 238 -13.52 -15.02 7.84
C VAL A 238 -12.65 -15.45 9.02
N ALA A 239 -12.25 -16.73 9.03
CA ALA A 239 -11.35 -17.25 10.05
C ALA A 239 -9.89 -16.91 9.71
N THR A 240 -9.38 -15.80 10.26
CA THR A 240 -8.05 -15.26 9.96
C THR A 240 -6.87 -16.02 10.60
N ARG A 241 -7.14 -17.04 11.41
CA ARG A 241 -6.12 -17.73 12.22
C ARG A 241 -4.95 -18.23 11.38
N ASP A 242 -5.22 -18.84 10.24
CA ASP A 242 -4.24 -19.56 9.43
C ASP A 242 -3.83 -18.78 8.16
N LEU A 243 -4.57 -17.72 7.79
CA LEU A 243 -4.46 -17.04 6.49
C LEU A 243 -3.09 -16.40 6.24
N ILE A 244 -2.44 -15.84 7.25
CA ILE A 244 -1.08 -15.29 7.11
C ILE A 244 -0.08 -16.39 6.74
N SER A 245 -0.19 -17.55 7.38
CA SER A 245 0.67 -18.71 7.08
C SER A 245 0.37 -19.28 5.70
N GLU A 246 -0.91 -19.32 5.30
CA GLU A 246 -1.34 -19.81 3.99
C GLU A 246 -0.83 -18.92 2.85
N VAL A 247 -1.07 -17.60 2.92
CA VAL A 247 -0.58 -16.66 1.90
C VAL A 247 0.94 -16.59 1.90
N GLY A 248 1.59 -16.65 3.06
CA GLY A 248 3.03 -16.60 3.19
C GLY A 248 3.75 -17.80 2.57
N GLN A 249 3.09 -18.95 2.47
CA GLN A 249 3.65 -20.16 1.84
C GLN A 249 3.38 -20.24 0.33
N MET A 250 2.70 -19.25 -0.26
CA MET A 250 2.53 -19.20 -1.70
C MET A 250 3.89 -18.94 -2.38
N PRO A 251 4.19 -19.63 -3.50
CA PRO A 251 5.41 -19.38 -4.27
C PRO A 251 5.34 -17.98 -4.88
N VAL A 252 6.45 -17.24 -4.84
CA VAL A 252 6.54 -15.92 -5.49
C VAL A 252 7.05 -16.09 -6.91
N LEU A 253 6.28 -15.57 -7.87
CA LEU A 253 6.55 -15.72 -9.30
C LEU A 253 7.10 -14.41 -9.89
N PRO A 254 8.08 -14.48 -10.83
CA PRO A 254 8.65 -13.31 -11.47
C PRO A 254 7.67 -12.64 -12.42
N GLU A 255 7.15 -11.47 -12.07
CA GLU A 255 6.21 -10.71 -12.90
C GLU A 255 6.82 -10.41 -14.27
N HIS A 256 8.09 -10.02 -14.31
CA HIS A 256 8.79 -9.66 -15.55
C HIS A 256 8.89 -10.82 -16.54
N TYR A 257 9.00 -12.05 -16.06
CA TYR A 257 9.02 -13.24 -16.91
C TYR A 257 7.64 -13.52 -17.53
N TYR A 258 6.56 -13.39 -16.76
CA TYR A 258 5.21 -13.68 -17.22
C TYR A 258 4.55 -12.52 -18.00
N GLN A 259 5.22 -11.37 -18.11
CA GLN A 259 4.85 -10.34 -19.09
C GLN A 259 5.15 -10.79 -20.54
N VAL A 260 6.09 -11.72 -20.73
CA VAL A 260 6.46 -12.26 -22.05
C VAL A 260 6.01 -13.70 -22.23
N VAL A 261 5.93 -14.47 -21.16
CA VAL A 261 5.44 -15.86 -21.17
C VAL A 261 3.98 -15.92 -20.73
N ASP A 262 3.12 -16.49 -21.58
CA ASP A 262 1.70 -16.66 -21.27
C ASP A 262 1.49 -17.71 -20.16
N PHE A 263 1.16 -17.21 -18.96
CA PHE A 263 0.89 -17.99 -17.75
C PHE A 263 -0.24 -19.01 -17.92
N THR A 264 -1.23 -18.76 -18.80
CA THR A 264 -2.46 -19.57 -18.89
C THR A 264 -2.29 -20.88 -19.67
N ARG A 265 -1.08 -21.13 -20.19
CA ARG A 265 -0.80 -22.26 -21.08
C ARG A 265 0.13 -23.27 -20.44
N SER A 266 -0.09 -24.54 -20.80
CA SER A 266 0.92 -25.57 -20.61
C SER A 266 2.13 -25.26 -21.49
N THR A 267 3.32 -25.48 -20.95
CA THR A 267 4.59 -25.25 -21.64
C THR A 267 5.65 -26.22 -21.13
N LEU A 268 6.59 -26.57 -22.00
CA LEU A 268 7.82 -27.28 -21.65
C LEU A 268 9.03 -26.34 -21.63
N GLU A 269 8.81 -25.04 -21.80
CA GLU A 269 9.85 -24.03 -21.59
C GLU A 269 10.21 -23.96 -20.10
N PRO A 270 11.49 -24.09 -19.74
CA PRO A 270 11.97 -23.95 -18.37
C PRO A 270 11.46 -22.67 -17.70
N PRO A 271 10.73 -22.76 -16.58
CA PRO A 271 10.28 -21.57 -15.88
C PRO A 271 11.44 -20.89 -15.14
N LEU A 272 11.26 -19.59 -14.89
CA LEU A 272 12.12 -18.81 -14.01
C LEU A 272 11.53 -18.77 -12.59
N GLY A 273 12.39 -18.91 -11.58
CA GLY A 273 12.02 -18.73 -10.18
C GLY A 273 13.23 -18.34 -9.33
N SER A 274 13.03 -18.24 -8.02
CA SER A 274 14.01 -17.78 -7.02
C SER A 274 14.61 -18.91 -6.17
N GLY A 275 14.08 -20.13 -6.31
CA GLY A 275 14.50 -21.28 -5.51
C GLY A 275 15.91 -21.80 -5.85
N PRO A 276 16.42 -22.76 -5.07
CA PRO A 276 17.80 -23.23 -5.17
C PRO A 276 18.10 -24.09 -6.40
N TYR A 277 17.10 -24.46 -7.19
CA TYR A 277 17.25 -25.29 -8.38
C TYR A 277 16.63 -24.63 -9.62
N VAL A 278 17.25 -24.87 -10.78
CA VAL A 278 16.74 -24.48 -12.10
C VAL A 278 16.53 -25.73 -12.96
N VAL A 279 15.63 -25.64 -13.93
CA VAL A 279 15.44 -26.72 -14.92
C VAL A 279 16.56 -26.65 -15.95
N ASP A 280 17.47 -27.65 -15.91
CA ASP A 280 18.55 -27.78 -16.89
C ASP A 280 18.11 -28.50 -18.17
N LYS A 281 17.43 -29.65 -18.01
CA LYS A 281 17.02 -30.50 -19.13
C LYS A 281 15.63 -31.08 -18.92
N VAL A 282 14.88 -31.14 -20.02
CA VAL A 282 13.51 -31.68 -20.08
C VAL A 282 13.45 -32.76 -21.17
N ASP A 283 12.96 -33.94 -20.81
CA ASP A 283 12.66 -35.04 -21.75
C ASP A 283 11.24 -35.51 -21.45
N ALA A 284 10.25 -34.98 -22.18
CA ALA A 284 8.84 -35.22 -21.88
C ALA A 284 8.51 -36.72 -21.97
N GLY A 285 7.90 -37.26 -20.90
CA GLY A 285 7.56 -38.68 -20.77
C GLY A 285 8.70 -39.60 -20.31
N ARG A 286 9.83 -39.04 -19.84
CA ARG A 286 10.96 -39.80 -19.27
C ARG A 286 11.51 -39.23 -17.98
#